data_AF-A0A350RGF6-F1
#
_entry.id   AF-A0A350RGF6-F1
#
_cell.length_a   1.000
_cell.length_b   1.000
_cell.length_c   1.000
_cell.angle_alpha   90.00
_cell.angle_beta   90.00
_cell.angle_gamma   90.00
#
_symmetry.space_group_name_H-M   'P 1'
#
loop_
_entity.id
_entity.type
_entity.pdbx_description
1 polymer ?
#
loop_
_entity_poly.entity_id
_entity_poly.type
_entity_poly.pdbx_seq_one_letter_code
_entity_poly.pdbx_strand_id
1 'polypeptide(L)' 'RQLSLLLRRPPGREAYPGDVFYLHSRLLERAAKLSDAQGAGSLTALPVIETKAGDVSAYIPTNVISITDGQIYLQD' A
#
# COMPACT_ATOMS: atom_id res chain seq x y z
N ARG A 1 12.24 -2.25 -0.95
CA ARG A 1 13.21 -2.08 -2.06
C ARG A 1 14.66 -2.26 -1.60
N GLN A 2 15.23 -1.34 -0.82
CA GLN A 2 16.66 -1.36 -0.46
C GLN A 2 17.13 -2.69 0.14
N LEU A 3 16.42 -3.21 1.15
CA LEU A 3 16.73 -4.52 1.75
C LEU A 3 16.72 -5.65 0.70
N SER A 4 15.70 -5.70 -0.15
CA SER A 4 15.58 -6.73 -1.19
C SER A 4 16.74 -6.67 -2.19
N LEU A 5 17.17 -5.46 -2.59
CA LEU A 5 18.29 -5.27 -3.51
C LEU A 5 19.63 -5.66 -2.86
N LEU A 6 19.86 -5.28 -1.60
CA LEU A 6 21.05 -5.68 -0.84
C LEU A 6 21.15 -7.20 -0.68
N LEU A 7 20.01 -7.84 -0.49
CA LEU A 7 19.88 -9.31 -0.44
C LEU A 7 19.89 -9.97 -1.82
N ARG A 8 20.14 -9.21 -2.89
CA ARG A 8 20.19 -9.68 -4.28
C ARG A 8 18.92 -10.44 -4.72
N ARG A 9 17.76 -10.07 -4.17
CA ARG A 9 16.47 -10.57 -4.67
C ARG A 9 16.22 -9.98 -6.06
N PRO A 10 15.71 -10.77 -7.02
CA PRO A 10 15.40 -10.27 -8.36
C PRO A 10 14.44 -9.06 -8.31
N PRO A 11 14.81 -7.91 -8.90
CA PRO A 11 13.93 -6.75 -8.99
C PRO A 11 12.92 -6.89 -10.14
N GLY A 12 11.75 -6.27 -9.98
CA GLY A 12 10.71 -6.12 -11.00
C GLY A 12 10.53 -4.66 -11.43
N ARG A 13 9.27 -4.27 -11.69
CA ARG A 13 8.89 -2.91 -12.10
C ARG A 13 9.42 -1.86 -11.10
N GLU A 14 10.01 -0.79 -11.63
CA GLU A 14 10.62 0.31 -10.85
C GLU A 14 11.64 -0.14 -9.78
N ALA A 15 12.31 -1.27 -10.04
CA ALA A 15 13.27 -1.93 -9.14
C ALA A 15 12.71 -2.38 -7.78
N TYR A 16 11.40 -2.49 -7.63
CA TYR A 16 10.79 -3.07 -6.43
C TYR A 16 10.84 -4.60 -6.47
N PRO A 17 10.87 -5.27 -5.30
CA PRO A 17 10.77 -6.72 -5.26
C PRO A 17 9.36 -7.18 -5.67
N GLY A 18 9.23 -8.41 -6.16
CA GLY A 18 7.95 -8.96 -6.63
C GLY A 18 6.84 -9.05 -5.56
N ASP A 19 7.22 -9.07 -4.28
CA ASP A 19 6.31 -9.11 -3.12
C ASP A 19 5.96 -7.71 -2.57
N VAL A 20 6.26 -6.63 -3.28
CA VAL A 20 5.96 -5.26 -2.82
C VAL A 20 4.46 -5.02 -2.66
N PHE A 21 3.61 -5.65 -3.48
CA PHE A 21 2.17 -5.60 -3.29
C PHE A 21 1.76 -6.24 -1.97
N TYR A 22 2.29 -7.43 -1.69
CA TYR A 22 2.02 -8.18 -0.46
C TYR A 22 2.44 -7.41 0.80
N LEU A 23 3.50 -6.59 0.72
CA LEU A 23 3.91 -5.72 1.82
C LEU A 23 2.81 -4.76 2.25
N HIS A 24 2.14 -4.10 1.30
CA HIS A 24 1.08 -3.14 1.58
C HIS A 24 -0.24 -3.84 1.89
N SER A 25 -0.61 -4.87 1.14
CA SER A 25 -1.91 -5.53 1.33
C SER A 25 -2.02 -6.15 2.72
N ARG A 26 -1.04 -6.95 3.15
CA ARG A 26 -1.07 -7.56 4.50
C ARG A 26 -1.04 -6.53 5.63
N LEU A 27 -0.55 -5.31 5.37
CA LEU A 27 -0.53 -4.24 6.35
C LEU A 27 -1.90 -3.57 6.45
N LEU A 28 -2.47 -3.17 5.30
CA LEU A 28 -3.72 -2.43 5.24
C LEU A 28 -4.95 -3.29 5.52
N GLU A 29 -4.94 -4.56 5.12
CA GLU A 29 -6.03 -5.54 5.42
C GLU A 29 -6.23 -5.80 6.92
N ARG A 30 -5.31 -5.34 7.77
CA ARG A 30 -5.47 -5.39 9.24
C ARG A 30 -6.32 -4.25 9.78
N ALA A 31 -6.53 -3.19 9.00
CA ALA A 31 -7.42 -2.09 9.35
C ALA A 31 -8.85 -2.46 8.97
N ALA A 32 -9.62 -2.92 9.95
CA ALA A 32 -10.97 -3.41 9.74
C ALA A 32 -11.89 -3.01 10.89
N LYS A 33 -13.20 -3.09 10.64
CA LYS A 33 -14.24 -3.09 11.67
C LYS A 33 -14.53 -4.53 12.06
N LEU A 34 -14.28 -4.87 13.32
CA LEU A 34 -14.60 -6.19 13.84
C LEU A 34 -16.12 -6.35 14.00
N SER A 35 -16.57 -7.60 13.92
CA SER A 35 -17.95 -7.98 14.18
C SER A 35 -18.34 -7.71 15.64
N ASP A 36 -19.64 -7.65 15.92
CA ASP A 36 -20.15 -7.44 17.28
C ASP A 36 -19.76 -8.60 18.22
N ALA A 37 -19.69 -9.83 17.70
CA ALA A 37 -19.20 -11.00 18.43
C ALA A 37 -17.72 -10.89 18.86
N GLN A 38 -16.95 -10.02 18.20
CA GLN A 38 -15.54 -9.75 18.50
C GLN A 38 -15.34 -8.40 19.20
N GLY A 39 -16.39 -7.83 19.81
CA GLY A 39 -16.32 -6.60 20.59
C GLY A 39 -16.41 -5.31 19.77
N ALA A 40 -16.77 -5.42 18.48
CA ALA A 40 -17.10 -4.29 17.61
C ALA A 40 -16.00 -3.21 17.43
N GLY A 41 -14.76 -3.45 17.87
CA GLY A 41 -13.65 -2.50 17.71
C GLY A 41 -13.31 -2.21 16.25
N SER A 42 -12.64 -1.09 16.00
CA SER A 42 -12.18 -0.70 14.67
C SER A 42 -10.74 -0.19 14.68
N LEU A 43 -10.08 -0.36 13.54
CA LEU A 43 -8.83 0.29 13.20
C LEU A 43 -8.99 0.94 11.83
N THR A 44 -8.88 2.26 11.76
CA THR A 44 -8.93 3.01 10.49
C THR A 44 -7.52 3.33 10.03
N ALA A 45 -7.18 2.99 8.78
CA ALA A 45 -5.91 3.34 8.17
C ALA A 45 -6.06 4.55 7.23
N LEU A 46 -5.11 5.49 7.32
CA LEU A 46 -4.98 6.61 6.40
C LEU A 46 -3.58 6.57 5.77
N PRO A 47 -3.35 5.70 4.77
CA PRO A 47 -2.05 5.61 4.11
C PRO A 47 -1.76 6.88 3.29
N VAL A 48 -0.54 7.38 3.39
CA VAL A 48 -0.06 8.53 2.60
C VAL A 48 0.92 8.03 1.55
N ILE A 49 0.64 8.35 0.29
CA ILE A 49 1.48 7.99 -0.85
C ILE A 49 1.87 9.28 -1.58
N GLU A 50 3.17 9.54 -1.64
CA GLU A 50 3.70 10.65 -2.42
C GLU A 50 3.73 10.26 -3.91
N THR A 51 3.01 11.01 -4.75
CA THR A 51 3.12 10.91 -6.21
C THR A 51 4.23 11.83 -6.70
N LYS A 52 4.95 11.42 -7.75
CA LYS A 52 5.97 12.25 -8.39
C LYS A 52 5.37 12.88 -9.63
N ALA A 53 5.43 14.20 -9.73
CA ALA A 53 4.83 14.96 -10.84
C ALA A 53 3.33 14.65 -11.06
N GLY A 54 2.59 14.30 -10.00
CA GLY A 54 1.17 13.94 -10.10
C GLY A 54 0.91 12.57 -10.76
N ASP A 55 1.93 11.74 -11.00
CA ASP A 55 1.76 10.44 -11.64
C ASP A 55 1.14 9.41 -10.68
N VAL A 56 -0.18 9.23 -10.79
CA VAL A 56 -0.95 8.20 -10.08
C VAL A 56 -0.84 6.80 -10.71
N SER A 57 -0.27 6.70 -11.93
CA SER A 57 -0.10 5.43 -12.65
C SER A 57 1.21 4.70 -12.33
N ALA A 58 2.07 5.34 -11.52
CA ALA A 58 3.27 4.74 -10.97
C ALA A 58 2.95 3.47 -10.16
N TYR A 59 3.94 2.59 -10.03
CA TYR A 59 3.71 1.23 -9.54
C TYR A 59 3.17 1.19 -8.09
N ILE A 60 3.73 2.00 -7.20
CA ILE A 60 3.29 2.04 -5.79
C ILE A 60 1.91 2.69 -5.63
N PRO A 61 1.62 3.88 -6.20
CA PRO A 61 0.28 4.45 -6.18
C PRO A 61 -0.78 3.48 -6.70
N THR A 62 -0.56 2.86 -7.86
CA THR A 62 -1.53 1.91 -8.45
C THR A 62 -1.81 0.74 -7.51
N ASN A 63 -0.77 0.18 -6.89
CA ASN A 63 -0.94 -0.93 -5.94
C ASN A 63 -1.77 -0.51 -4.73
N VAL A 64 -1.47 0.63 -4.11
CA VAL A 64 -2.19 1.07 -2.91
C VAL A 64 -3.62 1.46 -3.22
N ILE A 65 -3.87 2.11 -4.36
CA ILE A 65 -5.23 2.40 -4.85
C ILE A 65 -6.06 1.11 -4.98
N SER A 66 -5.45 0.01 -5.45
CA SER A 66 -6.14 -1.28 -5.57
C SER A 66 -6.41 -2.00 -4.25
N ILE A 67 -5.83 -1.55 -3.14
CA ILE A 67 -5.98 -2.13 -1.80
C ILE A 67 -6.95 -1.29 -0.94
N THR A 68 -6.88 0.04 -1.05
CA THR A 68 -7.66 0.96 -0.23
C THR A 68 -9.11 1.08 -0.71
N ASP A 69 -10.03 1.37 0.22
CA ASP A 69 -11.46 1.59 -0.08
C ASP A 69 -11.74 2.91 -0.84
N GLY A 70 -10.76 3.83 -0.89
CA GLY A 70 -10.88 5.10 -1.60
C GLY A 70 -9.64 5.97 -1.44
N GLN A 71 -9.67 7.15 -2.07
CA GLN A 71 -8.54 8.06 -2.12
C GLN A 71 -8.97 9.52 -1.95
N ILE A 72 -8.11 10.30 -1.30
CA ILE A 72 -8.17 11.77 -1.27
C ILE A 72 -6.98 12.27 -2.06
N TYR A 73 -7.23 12.87 -3.22
CA TYR A 73 -6.18 13.43 -4.07
C TYR A 73 -5.91 14.88 -3.67
N LEU A 74 -4.66 15.20 -3.36
CA LEU A 74 -4.20 16.55 -3.07
C LEU A 74 -3.50 17.08 -4.32
N GLN A 75 -4.03 18.17 -4.89
CA GLN A 75 -3.49 18.84 -6.07
C GLN A 75 -3.35 20.33 -5.76
N ASP A 76 -2.23 20.92 -6.16
CA ASP A 76 -2.00 22.36 -6.14
C ASP A 76 -2.68 23.06 -7.34
#